data_AF-W4LJH7-F1
#
_entry.id   AF-W4LJH7-F1
#
_cell.length_a   1.000
_cell.length_b   1.000
_cell.length_c   1.000
_cell.angle_alpha   90.00
_cell.angle_beta   90.00
_cell.angle_gamma   90.00
#
_symmetry.space_group_name_H-M   'P 1'
#
loop_
_entity.id
_entity.type
_entity.pdbx_description
1 polymer ?
#
loop_
_entity_poly.entity_id
_entity_poly.type
_entity_poly.pdbx_seq_one_letter_code
_entity_poly.pdbx_strand_id
1 'polypeptide(L)'
;MTKCYVVVEGDTDAAILSSVLADLLHSGEVEIKVGQGRSSAVSLARTMLVSRREALTALVLDADSTNRERIGEMEAELEGSLADVSRHGRFGVFLLVPSIEACLFQDVDGLEDFFGSGFSSEEVIQSRYDPKSVIEAKLAARGEPYQVPAIQAILNRVNLQQLRKAAGIQGLLLFVAKSVEAAPA
;
A
#
# COMPACT_ATOMS: atom_id res chain seq x y z
N MET A 1 -18.98 2.01 -12.41
CA MET A 1 -18.64 0.56 -12.43
C MET A 1 -17.17 0.45 -12.09
N THR A 2 -16.77 -0.48 -11.22
CA THR A 2 -15.36 -0.61 -10.80
C THR A 2 -14.48 -0.96 -12.00
N LYS A 3 -13.51 -0.12 -12.30
CA LYS A 3 -12.50 -0.28 -13.36
C LYS A 3 -11.18 -0.84 -12.83
N CYS A 4 -10.89 -0.68 -11.54
CA CYS A 4 -9.69 -1.21 -10.91
C CYS A 4 -9.93 -1.75 -9.51
N TYR A 5 -9.41 -2.94 -9.25
CA TYR A 5 -9.29 -3.51 -7.92
C TYR A 5 -7.88 -3.32 -7.39
N VAL A 6 -7.74 -2.79 -6.18
CA VAL A 6 -6.46 -2.70 -5.48
C VAL A 6 -6.51 -3.72 -4.34
N VAL A 7 -5.71 -4.76 -4.41
CA VAL A 7 -5.69 -5.86 -3.43
C VAL A 7 -4.51 -5.69 -2.49
N VAL A 8 -4.77 -5.70 -1.19
CA VAL A 8 -3.78 -5.49 -0.11
C VAL A 8 -3.78 -6.64 0.90
N GLU A 9 -2.74 -6.72 1.74
CA GLU A 9 -2.63 -7.76 2.77
C GLU A 9 -3.61 -7.54 3.93
N GLY A 10 -3.57 -6.36 4.56
CA GLY A 10 -4.28 -6.08 5.80
C GLY A 10 -5.17 -4.84 5.76
N ASP A 11 -5.98 -4.71 6.81
CA ASP A 11 -6.90 -3.59 6.97
C ASP A 11 -6.17 -2.25 7.22
N THR A 12 -4.98 -2.29 7.85
CA THR A 12 -4.13 -1.12 8.06
C THR A 12 -3.60 -0.57 6.74
N ASP A 13 -3.17 -1.44 5.84
CA ASP A 13 -2.65 -1.08 4.52
C ASP A 13 -3.79 -0.49 3.68
N ALA A 14 -4.98 -1.11 3.78
CA ALA A 14 -6.19 -0.57 3.16
C ALA A 14 -6.51 0.84 3.66
N ALA A 15 -6.36 1.12 4.96
CA ALA A 15 -6.61 2.44 5.52
C ALA A 15 -5.63 3.50 4.98
N ILE A 16 -4.34 3.16 4.88
CA ILE A 16 -3.30 4.03 4.30
C ILE A 16 -3.60 4.29 2.83
N LEU A 17 -3.79 3.23 2.03
CA LEU A 17 -4.09 3.38 0.61
C LEU A 17 -5.42 4.08 0.35
N SER A 18 -6.44 3.90 1.20
CA SER A 18 -7.71 4.61 1.08
C SER A 18 -7.52 6.12 1.20
N SER A 19 -6.64 6.57 2.10
CA SER A 19 -6.35 7.99 2.28
C SER A 19 -5.51 8.54 1.13
N VAL A 20 -4.51 7.78 0.69
CA VAL A 20 -3.64 8.15 -0.42
C VAL A 20 -4.41 8.22 -1.75
N LEU A 21 -5.30 7.27 -2.01
CA LEU A 21 -6.11 7.12 -3.23
C LEU A 21 -7.48 7.81 -3.14
N ALA A 22 -7.76 8.59 -2.08
CA ALA A 22 -9.09 9.13 -1.82
C ALA A 22 -9.72 9.81 -3.05
N ASP A 23 -8.95 10.64 -3.76
CA ASP A 23 -9.41 11.37 -4.95
C ASP A 23 -9.91 10.42 -6.07
N LEU A 24 -9.29 9.24 -6.20
CA LEU A 24 -9.65 8.24 -7.20
C LEU A 24 -10.79 7.33 -6.72
N LEU A 25 -10.89 7.06 -5.42
CA LEU A 25 -11.93 6.21 -4.82
C LEU A 25 -13.32 6.86 -4.86
N HIS A 26 -13.43 8.18 -4.70
CA HIS A 26 -14.71 8.89 -4.72
C HIS A 26 -15.50 8.73 -6.03
N SER A 27 -14.82 8.39 -7.13
CA SER A 27 -15.46 8.11 -8.42
C SER A 27 -16.26 6.80 -8.45
N GLY A 28 -16.02 5.89 -7.49
CA GLY A 28 -16.55 4.52 -7.51
C GLY A 28 -15.93 3.62 -8.59
N GLU A 29 -14.86 4.08 -9.25
CA GLU A 29 -14.15 3.32 -10.29
C GLU A 29 -13.01 2.48 -9.74
N VAL A 30 -12.62 2.71 -8.48
CA VAL A 30 -11.54 1.99 -7.80
C VAL A 30 -12.09 1.37 -6.53
N GLU A 31 -11.74 0.11 -6.27
CA GLU A 31 -12.17 -0.61 -5.07
C GLU A 31 -10.99 -1.32 -4.41
N ILE A 32 -10.79 -1.09 -3.11
CA ILE A 32 -9.77 -1.77 -2.32
C ILE A 32 -10.34 -3.08 -1.77
N LYS A 33 -9.57 -4.16 -1.86
CA LYS A 33 -9.90 -5.50 -1.37
C LYS A 33 -8.81 -6.00 -0.43
N VAL A 34 -9.21 -6.48 0.75
CA VAL A 34 -8.27 -6.96 1.77
C VAL A 34 -8.17 -8.49 1.71
N GLY A 35 -6.94 -8.99 1.62
CA GLY A 35 -6.62 -10.41 1.55
C GLY A 35 -6.63 -11.13 2.90
N GLN A 36 -6.41 -10.42 4.01
CA GLN A 36 -6.15 -11.02 5.34
C GLN A 36 -4.85 -11.84 5.31
N GLY A 37 -3.77 -11.17 4.89
CA GLY A 37 -2.42 -11.71 4.75
C GLY A 37 -2.00 -11.96 3.30
N ARG A 38 -0.69 -12.04 3.10
CA ARG A 38 -0.04 -12.14 1.78
C ARG A 38 -0.61 -13.21 0.85
N SER A 39 -0.59 -14.49 1.24
CA SER A 39 -1.04 -15.59 0.36
C SER A 39 -2.50 -15.47 -0.06
N SER A 40 -3.33 -14.97 0.85
CA SER A 40 -4.75 -14.73 0.61
C SER A 40 -4.97 -13.51 -0.29
N ALA A 41 -4.16 -12.45 -0.16
CA ALA A 41 -4.17 -11.30 -1.06
C ALA A 41 -3.81 -11.72 -2.50
N VAL A 42 -2.77 -12.54 -2.68
CA VAL A 42 -2.39 -13.10 -3.99
C VAL A 42 -3.54 -13.90 -4.60
N SER A 43 -4.15 -14.79 -3.81
CA SER A 43 -5.28 -15.61 -4.24
C SER A 43 -6.51 -14.76 -4.62
N LEU A 44 -6.75 -13.69 -3.87
CA LEU A 44 -7.84 -12.75 -4.13
C LEU A 44 -7.59 -11.94 -5.41
N ALA A 45 -6.36 -11.48 -5.65
CA ALA A 45 -5.99 -10.79 -6.89
C ALA A 45 -6.20 -11.68 -8.12
N ARG A 46 -5.80 -12.96 -8.05
CA ARG A 46 -6.07 -13.96 -9.10
C ARG A 46 -7.57 -14.11 -9.34
N THR A 47 -8.36 -14.16 -8.27
CA THR A 47 -9.83 -14.25 -8.35
C THR A 47 -10.43 -13.02 -9.04
N MET A 48 -9.94 -11.81 -8.73
CA MET A 48 -10.40 -10.57 -9.39
C MET A 48 -10.09 -10.61 -10.89
N LEU A 49 -8.90 -11.06 -11.29
CA LEU A 49 -8.52 -11.13 -12.70
C LEU A 49 -9.42 -12.08 -13.52
N VAL A 50 -9.82 -13.21 -12.93
CA VAL A 50 -10.67 -14.22 -13.57
C VAL A 50 -12.14 -13.80 -13.60
N SER A 51 -12.65 -13.28 -12.47
CA SER A 51 -14.07 -12.97 -12.27
C SER A 51 -14.48 -11.58 -12.77
N ARG A 52 -13.54 -10.63 -12.86
CA ARG A 52 -13.76 -9.25 -13.29
C ARG A 52 -12.92 -8.94 -14.51
N ARG A 53 -13.31 -9.52 -15.65
CA ARG A 53 -12.51 -9.53 -16.89
C ARG A 53 -12.32 -8.17 -17.58
N GLU A 54 -13.07 -7.16 -17.16
CA GLU A 54 -12.99 -5.81 -17.73
C GLU A 54 -12.19 -4.85 -16.82
N ALA A 55 -12.01 -5.21 -15.54
CA ALA A 55 -11.26 -4.39 -14.60
C ALA A 55 -9.77 -4.77 -14.60
N LEU A 56 -8.92 -3.80 -14.24
CA LEU A 56 -7.53 -4.03 -13.89
C LEU A 56 -7.42 -4.45 -12.41
N THR A 57 -6.34 -5.15 -12.07
CA THR A 57 -6.05 -5.53 -10.68
C THR A 57 -4.63 -5.11 -10.29
N ALA A 58 -4.48 -4.23 -9.33
CA ALA A 58 -3.21 -3.97 -8.65
C ALA A 58 -3.10 -4.89 -7.43
N LEU A 59 -2.00 -5.64 -7.33
CA LEU A 59 -1.61 -6.36 -6.12
C LEU A 59 -0.57 -5.53 -5.40
N VAL A 60 -0.88 -5.06 -4.20
CA VAL A 60 0.00 -4.21 -3.38
C VAL A 60 0.37 -4.98 -2.13
N LEU A 61 1.65 -5.22 -1.93
CA LEU A 61 2.17 -6.00 -0.82
C LEU A 61 3.40 -5.32 -0.24
N ASP A 62 3.70 -5.60 1.02
CA ASP A 62 4.98 -5.22 1.60
C ASP A 62 6.08 -6.13 1.03
N ALA A 63 7.28 -5.56 0.91
CA ALA A 63 8.46 -6.29 0.46
C ALA A 63 9.14 -7.07 1.59
N ASP A 64 8.92 -6.65 2.85
CA ASP A 64 9.59 -7.16 4.06
C ASP A 64 11.12 -7.22 3.93
N SER A 65 11.67 -6.39 3.04
CA SER A 65 13.08 -6.40 2.67
C SER A 65 13.47 -5.10 2.02
N THR A 66 14.74 -4.74 2.16
CA THR A 66 15.40 -3.65 1.40
C THR A 66 16.41 -4.21 0.40
N ASN A 67 16.60 -5.54 0.36
CA ASN A 67 17.51 -6.20 -0.57
C ASN A 67 16.89 -6.28 -1.96
N ARG A 68 17.47 -5.57 -2.93
CA ARG A 68 16.95 -5.47 -4.31
C ARG A 68 16.86 -6.81 -5.04
N GLU A 69 17.79 -7.74 -4.80
CA GLU A 69 17.77 -9.05 -5.44
C GLU A 69 16.55 -9.84 -4.97
N ARG A 70 16.33 -9.90 -3.65
CA ARG A 70 15.14 -10.56 -3.07
C ARG A 70 13.83 -9.92 -3.51
N ILE A 71 13.79 -8.59 -3.58
CA ILE A 71 12.62 -7.85 -4.06
C ILE A 71 12.33 -8.21 -5.53
N GLY A 72 13.37 -8.27 -6.37
CA GLY A 72 13.21 -8.64 -7.78
C GLY A 72 12.76 -10.08 -7.98
N GLU A 73 13.30 -11.02 -7.20
CA GLU A 73 12.84 -12.42 -7.20
C GLU A 73 11.36 -12.53 -6.81
N MET A 74 10.98 -11.84 -5.74
CA MET A 74 9.61 -11.79 -5.24
C MET A 74 8.64 -11.17 -6.27
N GLU A 75 9.04 -10.08 -6.91
CA GLU A 75 8.26 -9.45 -7.97
C GLU A 75 8.03 -10.43 -9.13
N ALA A 76 9.09 -11.08 -9.62
CA ALA A 76 9.01 -12.04 -10.72
C ALA A 76 8.12 -13.26 -10.37
N GLU A 77 8.20 -13.77 -9.14
CA GLU A 77 7.35 -14.87 -8.66
C GLU A 77 5.86 -14.47 -8.67
N LEU A 78 5.54 -13.31 -8.11
CA LEU A 78 4.17 -12.80 -8.05
C LEU A 78 3.61 -12.51 -9.44
N GLU A 79 4.40 -11.88 -10.30
CA GLU A 79 4.01 -11.61 -11.69
C GLU A 79 3.73 -12.92 -12.45
N GLY A 80 4.57 -13.94 -12.29
CA GLY A 80 4.34 -15.27 -12.85
C GLY A 80 3.01 -15.86 -12.37
N SER A 81 2.74 -15.82 -11.07
CA SER A 81 1.50 -16.34 -10.47
C SER A 81 0.22 -15.66 -11.01
N LEU A 82 0.29 -14.36 -11.28
CA LEU A 82 -0.82 -13.60 -11.88
C LEU A 82 -0.94 -13.82 -13.39
N ALA A 83 0.19 -13.98 -14.09
CA ALA A 83 0.23 -14.26 -15.53
C ALA A 83 -0.39 -15.61 -15.88
N ASP A 84 -0.35 -16.60 -14.97
CA ASP A 84 -1.01 -17.90 -15.15
C ASP A 84 -2.53 -17.80 -15.36
N VAL A 85 -3.16 -16.73 -14.85
CA VAL A 85 -4.62 -16.56 -14.87
C VAL A 85 -5.10 -15.36 -15.68
N SER A 86 -4.19 -14.53 -16.20
CA SER A 86 -4.52 -13.33 -16.96
C SER A 86 -3.39 -12.89 -17.88
N ARG A 87 -3.72 -12.12 -18.92
CA ARG A 87 -2.72 -11.54 -19.82
C ARG A 87 -1.97 -10.40 -19.13
N HIS A 88 -0.67 -10.28 -19.41
CA HIS A 88 0.13 -9.11 -19.03
C HIS A 88 -0.58 -7.81 -19.46
N GLY A 89 -0.50 -6.78 -18.61
CA GLY A 89 -1.20 -5.51 -18.79
C GLY A 89 -2.61 -5.44 -18.17
N ARG A 90 -3.16 -6.56 -17.70
CA ARG A 90 -4.40 -6.57 -16.89
C ARG A 90 -4.17 -6.48 -15.38
N PHE A 91 -2.92 -6.58 -14.97
CA PHE A 91 -2.51 -6.47 -13.57
C PHE A 91 -1.23 -5.67 -13.42
N GLY A 92 -0.95 -5.24 -12.20
CA GLY A 92 0.35 -4.72 -11.76
C GLY A 92 0.68 -5.24 -10.38
N VAL A 93 1.96 -5.53 -10.13
CA VAL A 93 2.49 -5.90 -8.81
C VAL A 93 3.23 -4.69 -8.26
N PHE A 94 2.91 -4.31 -7.02
CA PHE A 94 3.51 -3.15 -6.35
C PHE A 94 4.03 -3.58 -4.98
N LEU A 95 5.34 -3.77 -4.90
CA LEU A 95 6.02 -4.06 -3.64
C LEU A 95 6.42 -2.75 -2.95
N LEU A 96 5.89 -2.52 -1.76
CA LEU A 96 6.23 -1.36 -0.94
C LEU A 96 7.44 -1.69 -0.08
N VAL A 97 8.49 -0.87 -0.19
CA VAL A 97 9.82 -1.19 0.33
C VAL A 97 10.18 -0.28 1.52
N PRO A 98 10.54 -0.86 2.69
CA PRO A 98 10.35 -2.27 3.05
C PRO A 98 8.88 -2.64 3.30
N SER A 99 8.05 -1.66 3.68
CA SER A 99 6.61 -1.80 3.90
C SER A 99 5.87 -0.49 3.61
N ILE A 100 4.54 -0.52 3.60
CA ILE A 100 3.69 0.64 3.34
C ILE A 100 3.92 1.79 4.33
N GLU A 101 4.24 1.50 5.59
CA GLU A 101 4.47 2.51 6.64
C GLU A 101 5.67 3.41 6.32
N ALA A 102 6.59 2.98 5.44
CA ALA A 102 7.66 3.81 4.94
C ALA A 102 7.15 5.12 4.30
N CYS A 103 5.93 5.12 3.75
CA CYS A 103 5.33 6.34 3.19
C CYS A 103 4.96 7.36 4.27
N LEU A 104 4.62 6.93 5.49
CA LEU A 104 4.28 7.82 6.60
C LEU A 104 5.49 8.68 7.00
N PHE A 105 6.69 8.10 6.93
CA PHE A 105 7.95 8.80 7.19
C PHE A 105 8.36 9.81 6.09
N GLN A 106 7.57 9.99 5.03
CA GLN A 106 7.73 11.13 4.11
C GLN A 106 7.31 12.46 4.76
N ASP A 107 6.54 12.42 5.84
CA ASP A 107 6.15 13.59 6.63
C ASP A 107 6.49 13.39 8.11
N VAL A 108 7.79 13.43 8.41
CA VAL A 108 8.28 13.28 9.79
C VAL A 108 7.68 14.34 10.72
N ASP A 109 7.56 15.59 10.26
CA ASP A 109 6.98 16.68 11.06
C ASP A 109 5.53 16.36 11.49
N GLY A 110 4.71 15.83 10.59
CA GLY A 110 3.34 15.40 10.91
C GLY A 110 3.29 14.19 11.86
N LEU A 111 4.24 13.26 11.76
CA LEU A 111 4.38 12.17 12.72
C LEU A 111 4.81 12.67 14.10
N GLU A 112 5.76 13.60 14.17
CA GLU A 112 6.23 14.18 15.44
C GLU A 112 5.13 15.02 16.11
N ASP A 113 4.33 15.77 15.34
CA ASP A 113 3.12 16.45 15.85
C ASP A 113 2.13 15.44 16.44
N PHE A 114 1.85 14.35 15.70
CA PHE A 114 0.94 13.31 16.17
C PHE A 114 1.43 12.67 17.47
N PHE A 115 2.71 12.30 17.55
CA PHE A 115 3.29 11.63 18.71
C PHE A 115 3.65 12.56 19.87
N GLY A 116 3.64 13.88 19.65
CA GLY A 116 4.04 14.89 20.64
C GLY A 116 5.51 14.77 21.06
N SER A 117 6.32 14.05 20.28
CA SER A 117 7.73 13.81 20.55
C SER A 117 8.46 13.50 19.25
N GLY A 118 9.75 13.87 19.21
CA GLY A 118 10.61 13.59 18.07
C GLY A 118 10.98 12.12 17.94
N PHE A 119 11.59 11.78 16.80
CA PHE A 119 12.24 10.48 16.60
C PHE A 119 13.72 10.54 17.01
N SER A 120 14.18 9.55 17.77
CA SER A 120 15.60 9.41 18.10
C SER A 120 16.40 9.04 16.86
N SER A 121 17.73 9.24 16.90
CA SER A 121 18.62 8.81 15.81
C SER A 121 18.49 7.32 15.48
N GLU A 122 18.26 6.50 16.49
CA GLU A 122 18.07 5.04 16.34
C GLU A 122 16.74 4.74 15.64
N GLU A 123 15.65 5.40 16.05
CA GLU A 123 14.33 5.25 15.42
C GLU A 123 14.34 5.71 13.96
N VAL A 124 15.05 6.80 13.65
CA VAL A 124 15.23 7.31 12.27
C VAL A 124 16.04 6.33 11.41
N ILE A 125 17.03 5.65 11.99
CA ILE A 125 17.78 4.61 11.27
C ILE A 125 16.88 3.39 11.08
N GLN A 126 16.21 2.94 12.12
CA GLN A 126 15.34 1.77 12.11
C GLN A 126 14.18 1.94 11.12
N SER A 127 13.58 3.12 11.02
CA SER A 127 12.45 3.36 10.11
C SER A 127 12.78 3.15 8.63
N ARG A 128 14.07 3.17 8.26
CA ARG A 128 14.52 2.87 6.90
C ARG A 128 14.47 1.38 6.56
N TYR A 129 14.47 0.52 7.57
CA TYR A 129 14.53 -0.94 7.42
C TYR A 129 13.28 -1.64 7.94
N ASP A 130 12.64 -1.07 8.97
CA ASP A 130 11.45 -1.59 9.63
C ASP A 130 10.59 -0.43 10.18
N PRO A 131 9.96 0.37 9.30
CA PRO A 131 9.13 1.51 9.69
C PRO A 131 7.90 1.08 10.48
N LYS A 132 7.34 -0.09 10.18
CA LYS A 132 6.19 -0.63 10.91
C LYS A 132 6.48 -0.79 12.40
N SER A 133 7.57 -1.48 12.75
CA SER A 133 7.95 -1.66 14.16
C SER A 133 8.19 -0.33 14.89
N VAL A 134 8.69 0.70 14.20
CA VAL A 134 8.86 2.03 14.81
C VAL A 134 7.50 2.66 15.14
N ILE A 135 6.53 2.60 14.23
CA ILE A 135 5.17 3.11 14.48
C ILE A 135 4.47 2.29 15.58
N GLU A 136 4.60 0.96 15.55
CA GLU A 136 4.06 0.07 16.58
C GLU A 136 4.62 0.40 17.96
N ALA A 137 5.94 0.60 18.07
CA ALA A 137 6.59 0.97 19.32
C ALA A 137 6.12 2.33 19.85
N LYS A 138 5.99 3.34 18.98
CA LYS A 138 5.49 4.67 19.35
C LYS A 138 4.04 4.64 19.82
N LEU A 139 3.18 3.86 19.16
CA LEU A 139 1.79 3.65 19.59
C LEU A 139 1.71 2.89 20.91
N ALA A 140 2.51 1.83 21.07
CA ALA A 140 2.57 1.04 22.30
C ALA A 140 3.01 1.89 23.50
N ALA A 141 3.96 2.81 23.32
CA ALA A 141 4.38 3.77 24.36
C ALA A 141 3.24 4.70 24.82
N ARG A 142 2.19 4.86 24.01
CA ARG A 142 0.96 5.60 24.33
C ARG A 142 -0.18 4.70 24.82
N GLY A 143 0.03 3.39 24.88
CA GLY A 143 -1.01 2.42 25.20
C GLY A 143 -2.03 2.20 24.08
N GLU A 144 -1.69 2.58 22.84
CA GLU A 144 -2.55 2.43 21.66
C GLU A 144 -2.10 1.20 20.84
N PRO A 145 -3.01 0.31 20.43
CA PRO A 145 -2.65 -0.83 19.59
C PRO A 145 -2.47 -0.42 18.12
N TYR A 146 -1.62 -1.13 17.39
CA TYR A 146 -1.48 -0.98 15.94
C TYR A 146 -2.72 -1.52 15.21
N GLN A 147 -3.68 -0.65 14.97
CA GLN A 147 -4.97 -0.96 14.35
C GLN A 147 -5.45 0.21 13.50
N VAL A 148 -6.45 -0.05 12.65
CA VAL A 148 -7.03 0.93 11.73
C VAL A 148 -7.35 2.29 12.40
N PRO A 149 -7.97 2.38 13.59
CA PRO A 149 -8.25 3.68 14.22
C PRO A 149 -6.99 4.49 14.53
N ALA A 150 -5.92 3.84 14.98
CA ALA A 150 -4.64 4.51 15.26
C ALA A 150 -3.98 5.00 13.96
N ILE A 151 -4.01 4.17 12.92
CA ILE A 151 -3.51 4.55 11.58
C ILE A 151 -4.30 5.72 11.00
N GLN A 152 -5.63 5.72 11.13
CA GLN A 152 -6.45 6.86 10.71
C GLN A 152 -6.12 8.14 11.49
N ALA A 153 -5.85 8.03 12.79
CA ALA A 153 -5.45 9.17 13.59
C ALA A 153 -4.10 9.77 13.14
N ILE A 154 -3.14 8.92 12.76
CA ILE A 154 -1.88 9.34 12.12
C ILE A 154 -2.16 10.02 10.77
N LEU A 155 -2.97 9.39 9.92
CA LEU A 155 -3.30 9.89 8.58
C LEU A 155 -4.00 11.25 8.59
N ASN A 156 -4.71 11.58 9.68
CA ASN A 156 -5.32 12.89 9.89
C ASN A 156 -4.33 14.00 10.27
N ARG A 157 -3.08 13.66 10.60
CA ARG A 157 -2.02 14.61 10.98
C ARG A 157 -0.97 14.77 9.91
N VAL A 158 -0.63 13.68 9.23
CA VAL A 158 0.39 13.72 8.17
C VAL A 158 -0.15 14.37 6.90
N ASN A 159 0.76 14.98 6.14
CA ASN A 159 0.51 15.56 4.85
C ASN A 159 0.42 14.47 3.77
N LEU A 160 -0.80 14.13 3.37
CA LEU A 160 -1.05 13.11 2.33
C LEU A 160 -0.31 13.40 1.00
N GLN A 161 -0.02 14.65 0.66
CA GLN A 161 0.77 14.98 -0.54
C GLN A 161 2.22 14.54 -0.42
N GLN A 162 2.78 14.46 0.78
CA GLN A 162 4.12 13.91 0.99
C GLN A 162 4.12 12.39 0.88
N LEU A 163 3.12 11.71 1.48
CA LEU A 163 2.96 10.25 1.36
C LEU A 163 2.86 9.82 -0.11
N ARG A 164 2.13 10.58 -0.94
CA ARG A 164 1.99 10.36 -2.39
C ARG A 164 3.30 10.46 -3.18
N LYS A 165 4.38 11.00 -2.60
CA LYS A 165 5.70 11.06 -3.25
C LYS A 165 6.54 9.80 -3.07
N ALA A 166 6.15 8.90 -2.17
CA ALA A 166 6.84 7.63 -2.01
C ALA A 166 6.82 6.85 -3.34
N ALA A 167 7.98 6.34 -3.77
CA ALA A 167 8.13 5.75 -5.10
C ALA A 167 7.13 4.60 -5.37
N GLY A 168 6.91 3.70 -4.41
CA GLY A 168 5.93 2.61 -4.53
C GLY A 168 4.49 3.12 -4.66
N ILE A 169 4.16 4.23 -3.99
CA ILE A 169 2.84 4.87 -4.07
C ILE A 169 2.65 5.57 -5.42
N GLN A 170 3.67 6.24 -5.96
CA GLN A 170 3.60 6.87 -7.27
C GLN A 170 3.34 5.86 -8.39
N GLY A 171 4.03 4.71 -8.35
CA GLY A 171 3.79 3.63 -9.31
C GLY A 171 2.34 3.15 -9.29
N LEU A 172 1.79 2.94 -8.09
CA LEU A 172 0.39 2.55 -7.91
C LEU A 172 -0.58 3.63 -8.42
N LEU A 173 -0.37 4.89 -8.07
CA LEU A 173 -1.20 6.01 -8.51
C LEU A 173 -1.27 6.10 -10.04
N LEU A 174 -0.13 5.97 -10.72
CA LEU A 174 -0.07 5.98 -12.18
C LEU A 174 -0.84 4.82 -12.80
N PHE A 175 -0.72 3.61 -12.23
CA PHE A 175 -1.45 2.44 -12.68
C PHE A 175 -2.97 2.62 -12.52
N VAL A 176 -3.41 3.08 -11.35
CA VAL A 176 -4.82 3.31 -11.06
C VAL A 176 -5.38 4.44 -11.93
N ALA A 177 -4.66 5.55 -12.11
CA ALA A 177 -5.09 6.64 -13.00
C ALA A 177 -5.29 6.15 -14.45
N LYS A 178 -4.34 5.36 -14.97
CA LYS A 178 -4.47 4.75 -16.30
C LYS A 178 -5.70 3.83 -16.40
N SER A 179 -6.02 3.10 -15.35
CA SER A 179 -7.20 2.21 -15.32
C SER A 179 -8.52 2.97 -15.41
N VAL A 180 -8.56 4.17 -14.82
CA VAL A 180 -9.72 5.05 -14.79
C VAL A 180 -9.92 5.72 -16.15
N GLU A 181 -8.83 6.17 -16.77
CA GLU A 181 -8.83 6.83 -18.09
C GLU A 181 -9.07 5.86 -19.27
N ALA A 182 -8.59 4.61 -19.19
CA ALA A 182 -8.58 3.67 -20.32
C ALA A 182 -9.91 2.95 -20.60
N ALA A 183 -11.03 3.38 -20.03
CA ALA A 183 -12.33 2.79 -20.37
C ALA A 183 -12.73 3.16 -21.82
N PRO A 184 -12.91 2.19 -22.73
CA PRO A 184 -13.47 2.50 -24.05
C PRO A 184 -14.93 2.94 -23.87
N ALA A 185 -15.34 3.91 -24.69
CA ALA A 185 -16.74 4.26 -24.95
C ALA A 185 -17.50 3.10 -25.62
#